data_AF-A0A6N9C307-F1
#
_entry.id   AF-A0A6N9C307-F1
#
_cell.length_a   1.000
_cell.length_b   1.000
_cell.length_c   1.000
_cell.angle_alpha   90.00
_cell.angle_beta   90.00
_cell.angle_gamma   90.00
#
_symmetry.space_group_name_H-M   'P 1'
#
loop_
_entity.id
_entity.type
_entity.pdbx_description
1 polymer ?
#
loop_
_entity_poly.entity_id
_entity_poly.type
_entity_poly.pdbx_seq_one_letter_code
_entity_poly.pdbx_strand_id
1 'polypeptide(L)' 'MFTAYIAKEGSWWIGWVQGVAGVNCMEKTKTKLLASLRETLPEMLEVNPEVYIDNEPEPHFKTTTIQI' A
#
# COMPACT_ATOMS: atom_id res chain seq x y z
N MET A 1 -8.80 -5.45 -8.14
CA MET A 1 -8.13 -6.16 -7.03
C MET A 1 -6.65 -5.83 -7.12
N PHE A 2 -6.04 -5.34 -6.05
CA PHE A 2 -4.66 -4.85 -6.03
C PHE A 2 -3.83 -5.59 -4.98
N THR A 3 -2.55 -5.78 -5.27
CA THR A 3 -1.58 -6.29 -4.30
C THR A 3 -0.99 -5.14 -3.51
N ALA A 4 -0.90 -5.27 -2.19
CA ALA A 4 -0.16 -4.36 -1.35
C ALA A 4 0.95 -5.09 -0.59
N TYR A 5 2.09 -4.45 -0.46
CA TYR A 5 3.18 -4.91 0.39
C TYR A 5 3.07 -4.22 1.74
N ILE A 6 3.10 -4.99 2.82
CA ILE A 6 3.00 -4.48 4.18
C ILE A 6 4.06 -5.08 5.10
N ALA A 7 4.59 -4.27 6.01
CA ALA A 7 5.53 -4.69 7.04
C ALA A 7 5.19 -4.02 8.38
N LYS A 8 5.68 -4.61 9.48
CA LYS A 8 5.62 -4.00 10.81
C LYS A 8 7.04 -3.58 11.21
N GLU A 9 7.27 -2.28 11.20
CA GLU A 9 8.52 -1.64 11.59
C GLU A 9 8.41 -1.04 12.99
N GLY A 10 8.97 -1.75 13.98
CA GLY A 10 8.86 -1.38 15.39
C GLY A 10 7.40 -1.24 15.85
N SER A 11 6.98 -0.01 16.14
CA SER A 11 5.61 0.33 16.59
C SER A 11 4.67 0.76 15.46
N TRP A 12 5.10 0.65 14.21
CA TRP A 12 4.37 1.11 13.04
C TRP A 12 4.14 -0.04 12.06
N TRP A 13 3.05 0.08 11.31
CA TRP A 13 2.78 -0.69 10.12
C TRP A 13 2.99 0.23 8.93
N ILE A 14 3.79 -0.21 7.96
CA ILE A 14 4.05 0.52 6.72
C ILE A 14 3.63 -0.32 5.53
N GLY A 15 3.25 0.32 4.43
CA GLY A 15 2.97 -0.39 3.20
C GLY A 15 2.64 0.50 2.01
N TRP A 16 2.61 -0.10 0.84
CA TRP A 16 2.23 0.53 -0.41
C TRP A 16 1.53 -0.45 -1.36
N VAL A 17 0.82 0.09 -2.35
CA VAL A 17 0.19 -0.71 -3.42
C VAL A 17 1.20 -0.96 -4.54
N GLN A 18 1.33 -2.23 -4.94
CA GLN A 18 2.18 -2.63 -6.07
C GLN A 18 1.69 -1.96 -7.35
N GLY A 19 2.61 -1.32 -8.08
CA GLY A 19 2.30 -0.71 -9.38
C GLY A 19 1.47 0.56 -9.30
N VAL A 20 1.35 1.21 -8.13
CA VAL A 20 0.69 2.52 -7.98
C VAL A 20 1.54 3.42 -7.09
N ALA A 21 2.29 4.36 -7.68
CA ALA A 21 3.08 5.30 -6.89
C ALA A 21 2.21 6.25 -6.09
N GLY A 22 2.72 6.71 -4.94
CA GLY A 22 2.02 7.67 -4.08
C GLY A 22 0.96 7.02 -3.19
N VAL A 23 0.59 5.75 -3.42
CA VAL A 23 -0.26 4.99 -2.50
C VAL A 23 0.61 4.26 -1.48
N ASN A 24 1.17 5.04 -0.55
CA ASN A 24 1.94 4.54 0.58
C ASN A 24 1.40 5.12 1.89
N CYS A 25 1.29 4.29 2.92
CA CYS A 25 0.74 4.70 4.21
C CYS A 25 1.57 4.13 5.38
N MET A 26 1.46 4.79 6.53
CA MET A 26 2.03 4.31 7.78
C MET A 26 1.03 4.50 8.93
N GLU A 27 0.78 3.45 9.69
CA GLU A 27 -0.26 3.42 10.71
C GLU A 27 0.14 2.65 11.96
N LYS A 28 -0.54 2.90 13.08
CA LYS A 28 -0.24 2.21 14.35
C LYS A 28 -0.70 0.75 14.37
N THR A 29 -1.64 0.37 13.51
CA THR A 29 -2.17 -0.98 13.42
C THR A 29 -2.30 -1.41 11.97
N LYS A 30 -2.20 -2.73 11.71
CA LYS A 30 -2.41 -3.30 10.39
C LYS A 30 -3.78 -2.91 9.81
N THR A 31 -4.84 -2.95 10.62
CA THR A 31 -6.19 -2.62 10.17
C THR A 31 -6.29 -1.17 9.69
N LYS A 32 -5.68 -0.22 10.41
CA LYS A 32 -5.64 1.18 10.00
C LYS A 32 -4.81 1.37 8.73
N LEU A 33 -3.67 0.66 8.61
CA LEU A 33 -2.86 0.69 7.39
C LEU A 33 -3.70 0.28 6.17
N LEU A 34 -4.41 -0.84 6.28
CA LEU A 34 -5.24 -1.35 5.19
C LEU A 34 -6.43 -0.45 4.86
N ALA A 35 -7.00 0.24 5.86
CA ALA A 35 -8.05 1.23 5.62
C ALA A 35 -7.49 2.44 4.83
N SER A 36 -6.36 2.99 5.28
CA SER A 36 -5.73 4.14 4.64
C SER A 36 -5.33 3.83 3.19
N LEU A 37 -4.68 2.68 2.95
CA LEU A 37 -4.32 2.26 1.59
C LEU A 37 -5.54 2.11 0.67
N ARG A 38 -6.69 1.69 1.21
CA ARG A 38 -7.94 1.58 0.44
C ARG A 38 -8.56 2.94 0.14
N GLU A 39 -8.48 3.88 1.06
CA GLU A 39 -9.01 5.24 0.90
C GLU A 39 -8.14 6.05 -0.09
N THR A 40 -6.81 5.91 -0.03
CA THR A 40 -5.88 6.65 -0.91
C THR A 40 -5.81 6.10 -2.33
N LEU A 41 -6.08 4.80 -2.53
CA LEU A 41 -5.92 4.16 -3.84
C LEU A 41 -6.82 4.76 -4.95
N PRO A 42 -8.14 4.96 -4.75
CA PRO A 42 -9.01 5.57 -5.76
C PRO A 42 -8.55 6.98 -6.16
N GLU A 43 -8.18 7.82 -5.18
CA GLU A 43 -7.72 9.19 -5.42
C GLU A 43 -6.49 9.20 -6.34
N MET A 44 -5.56 8.27 -6.13
CA MET A 44 -4.35 8.19 -6.95
C MET A 44 -4.63 7.66 -8.37
N LEU A 45 -5.56 6.72 -8.51
CA LEU A 45 -5.97 6.19 -9.82
C LEU A 45 -6.69 7.24 -10.67
N GLU A 46 -7.38 8.19 -10.04
CA GLU A 46 -8.02 9.32 -10.74
C GLU A 46 -6.99 10.34 -11.26
N VAL A 47 -5.91 10.57 -10.52
CA VAL A 47 -4.87 11.55 -10.89
C VAL A 47 -3.99 11.03 -12.03
N ASN A 48 -3.58 9.77 -11.98
CA ASN A 48 -2.76 9.18 -13.03
C ASN A 48 -2.92 7.64 -13.08
N PRO A 49 -3.68 7.11 -14.05
CA PRO A 49 -3.99 5.68 -14.11
C PRO A 49 -2.79 4.81 -14.53
N GLU A 50 -1.69 5.39 -15.01
CA GLU A 50 -0.54 4.65 -15.57
C GLU A 50 0.72 4.69 -14.70
N VAL A 51 0.62 5.02 -13.41
CA VAL A 51 1.81 5.09 -12.54
C VAL A 51 2.27 3.72 -12.05
N TYR A 52 2.81 2.93 -12.97
CA TYR A 52 3.44 1.66 -12.65
C TYR A 52 4.86 1.88 -12.11
N ILE A 53 5.03 1.70 -10.80
CA ILE A 53 6.36 1.58 -10.18
C ILE A 53 6.49 0.19 -9.57
N ASP A 54 7.46 -0.55 -10.08
CA ASP A 54 7.81 -1.88 -9.58
C ASP A 54 9.01 -1.77 -8.65
N ASN A 55 8.72 -1.46 -7.39
CA ASN A 55 9.71 -1.55 -6.33
C ASN A 55 9.54 -2.92 -5.68
N GLU A 56 10.52 -3.80 -5.87
CA GLU A 56 10.59 -5.03 -5.09
C GLU A 56 10.71 -4.66 -3.60
N PRO A 57 9.84 -5.21 -2.73
CA PRO A 57 9.94 -4.93 -1.31
C PRO A 57 11.11 -5.69 -0.69
N GLU A 58 11.57 -5.23 0.47
CA GLU A 58 12.49 -6.02 1.29
C GLU A 58 11.86 -7.36 1.72
N PRO A 59 12.66 -8.42 1.98
CA PRO A 59 12.15 -9.77 2.20
C PRO A 59 11.17 -9.94 3.38
N HIS A 60 11.17 -9.00 4.33
CA HIS A 60 10.31 -9.06 5.51
C HIS A 60 8.89 -8.53 5.26
N PHE A 61 8.66 -7.87 4.12
CA PHE A 61 7.32 -7.47 3.70
C PHE A 61 6.46 -8.67 3.35
N LYS A 62 5.18 -8.55 3.64
CA LYS A 62 4.15 -9.53 3.30
C LYS A 62 3.21 -8.95 2.28
N THR A 63 2.74 -9.78 1.35
CA THR A 63 1.70 -9.40 0.40
C THR A 63 0.32 -9.53 1.04
N THR A 64 -0.57 -8.66 0.61
CA THR A 64 -2.00 -8.74 0.93
C THR A 64 -2.81 -8.13 -0.21
N THR A 65 -4.12 -8.36 -0.17
CA THR A 65 -5.03 -7.92 -1.23
C THR A 65 -5.83 -6.72 -0.76
N ILE A 66 -5.90 -5.69 -1.58
CA ILE A 66 -6.81 -4.56 -1.43
C ILE A 66 -7.87 -4.62 -2.52
N GLN A 67 -9.11 -4.44 -2.09
CA GLN A 67 -10.27 -4.26 -2.94
C GLN A 67 -10.75 -2.82 -2.76
N ILE A 68 -11.03 -2.17 -3.89
CA ILE A 68 -11.72 -0.89 -4.02
C ILE A 68 -13.10 -1.16 -4.60
#